data_AF-A0A1I7S2E4-F1
#
_entry.id   AF-A0A1I7S2E4-F1
#
_cell.length_a   1.000
_cell.length_b   1.000
_cell.length_c   1.000
_cell.angle_alpha   90.00
_cell.angle_beta   90.00
_cell.angle_gamma   90.00
#
_symmetry.space_group_name_H-M   'P 1'
#
loop_
_entity.id
_entity.type
_entity.pdbx_description
1 polymer ?
#
loop_
_entity_poly.entity_id
_entity_poly.type
_entity_poly.pdbx_seq_one_letter_code
_entity_poly.pdbx_strand_id
1 'polypeptide(L)'
;MAKFHSAGLVFVICIFLLASLLTYLVLQERQKVALRFQRGNLDLTNQLASYENFQRVKRDFMFASGANESDPQCFQSCNDEWKSEFEAVFNLSVKDYYDFPFHPKILDYEGYEKYCDISEKQTKCFIDKCNDQSADRVFSPSNFLCKFKRTMFVTARPCLEDAEPLNFLKCDQQCHQEAVDAAEKEKNRMSRANLGKVFSDNELDNYEAELSLLCGFQECYQTCHEEIVKQVCPSALANVSIELVRAYVQWHAADIYDWHVLSENIEKLPASCSRLTGYKGEDESILKIMSNLS
;
A
#
# COMPACT_ATOMS: atom_id res chain seq x y z
N MET A 1 -10.78 30.61 -56.10
CA MET A 1 -10.90 30.17 -54.69
C MET A 1 -10.94 28.64 -54.60
N ALA A 2 -9.89 27.92 -55.02
CA ALA A 2 -9.89 26.44 -55.03
C ALA A 2 -8.56 25.79 -54.58
N LYS A 3 -7.60 26.57 -54.07
CA LYS A 3 -6.29 26.06 -53.63
C LYS A 3 -6.14 25.89 -52.10
N PHE A 4 -7.14 26.29 -51.31
CA PHE A 4 -7.09 26.20 -49.85
C PHE A 4 -7.75 24.92 -49.27
N HIS A 5 -8.55 24.19 -50.05
CA HIS A 5 -9.24 22.98 -49.57
C HIS A 5 -8.35 21.73 -49.51
N SER A 6 -7.29 21.63 -50.33
CA SER A 6 -6.45 20.42 -50.35
C SER A 6 -5.48 20.36 -49.16
N ALA A 7 -4.99 21.50 -48.68
CA ALA A 7 -4.01 21.54 -47.58
C ALA A 7 -4.64 21.13 -46.23
N GLY A 8 -5.89 21.54 -45.97
CA GLY A 8 -6.62 21.14 -44.76
C GLY A 8 -6.92 19.64 -44.71
N LEU A 9 -7.26 19.04 -45.86
CA LEU A 9 -7.55 17.61 -45.93
C LEU A 9 -6.29 16.76 -45.68
N VAL A 10 -5.15 17.16 -46.25
CA VAL A 10 -3.86 16.48 -46.04
C VAL A 10 -3.42 16.56 -44.57
N PHE A 11 -3.62 17.70 -43.92
CA PHE A 11 -3.26 17.88 -42.51
C PHE A 11 -4.10 16.99 -41.58
N VAL A 12 -5.41 16.90 -41.82
CA VAL A 12 -6.31 16.02 -41.05
C VAL A 12 -5.92 14.55 -41.24
N ILE A 13 -5.63 14.13 -42.48
CA ILE A 13 -5.19 12.75 -42.77
C ILE A 13 -3.87 12.43 -42.06
N CYS A 14 -2.91 13.36 -42.03
CA CYS A 14 -1.65 13.17 -41.31
C CYS A 14 -1.84 13.00 -39.80
N ILE A 15 -2.75 13.77 -39.17
CA ILE A 15 -3.05 13.63 -37.74
C ILE A 15 -3.69 12.27 -37.43
N PHE A 16 -4.66 11.84 -38.24
CA PHE A 16 -5.29 10.53 -38.07
C PHE A 16 -4.28 9.40 -38.25
N LEU A 17 -3.40 9.47 -39.25
CA LEU A 17 -2.35 8.48 -39.46
C LEU A 17 -1.34 8.45 -38.30
N LEU A 18 -0.95 9.62 -37.77
CA LEU A 18 -0.07 9.70 -36.60
C LEU A 18 -0.72 9.12 -35.34
N ALA A 19 -1.99 9.43 -35.10
CA ALA A 19 -2.74 8.88 -33.98
C ALA A 19 -2.86 7.35 -34.11
N SER A 20 -3.25 6.84 -35.28
CA SER A 20 -3.32 5.40 -35.55
C SER A 20 -1.95 4.71 -35.43
N LEU A 21 -0.87 5.36 -35.86
CA LEU A 21 0.49 4.84 -35.71
C LEU A 21 0.90 4.78 -34.24
N LEU A 22 0.56 5.80 -33.44
CA LEU A 22 0.80 5.80 -32.00
C LEU A 22 0.02 4.67 -31.31
N THR A 23 -1.26 4.52 -31.62
CA THR A 23 -2.08 3.43 -31.06
C THR A 23 -1.53 2.07 -31.46
N TYR A 24 -1.09 1.90 -32.71
CA TYR A 24 -0.47 0.67 -33.19
C TYR A 24 0.86 0.37 -32.49
N LEU A 25 1.69 1.40 -32.23
CA LEU A 25 2.95 1.24 -31.50
C LEU A 25 2.72 0.89 -30.03
N VAL A 26 1.72 1.50 -29.38
CA VAL A 26 1.32 1.17 -28.00
C VAL A 26 0.78 -0.27 -27.93
N LEU A 27 -0.04 -0.68 -28.90
CA LEU A 27 -0.51 -2.07 -29.03
C LEU A 27 0.65 -3.05 -29.26
N GLN A 28 1.63 -2.68 -30.08
CA GLN A 28 2.82 -3.49 -30.31
C GLN A 28 3.70 -3.63 -29.06
N GLU A 29 3.88 -2.56 -28.28
CA GLU A 29 4.63 -2.67 -27.01
C GLU A 29 3.88 -3.50 -25.98
N ARG A 30 2.55 -3.33 -25.85
CA ARG A 30 1.72 -4.20 -25.00
C ARG A 30 1.79 -5.68 -25.44
N GLN A 31 1.79 -5.93 -26.76
CA GLN A 31 1.96 -7.29 -27.30
C GLN A 31 3.38 -7.82 -27.10
N LYS A 32 4.43 -6.98 -27.18
CA LYS A 32 5.82 -7.40 -26.91
C LYS A 32 6.06 -7.68 -25.44
N VAL A 33 5.44 -6.92 -24.53
CA VAL A 33 5.44 -7.22 -23.09
C VAL A 33 4.74 -8.55 -22.85
N ALA A 34 3.54 -8.76 -23.42
CA ALA A 34 2.84 -10.04 -23.36
C ALA A 34 3.61 -11.22 -24.01
N LEU A 35 4.34 -11.00 -25.09
CA LEU A 35 5.14 -12.02 -25.79
C LEU A 35 6.49 -12.30 -25.10
N ARG A 36 7.12 -11.31 -24.46
CA ARG A 36 8.26 -11.54 -23.55
C ARG A 36 7.81 -12.35 -22.33
N PHE A 37 6.57 -12.17 -21.91
CA PHE A 37 5.91 -12.96 -20.86
C PHE A 37 5.67 -14.42 -21.28
N GLN A 38 5.14 -14.65 -22.49
CA GLN A 38 4.85 -16.00 -22.99
C GLN A 38 6.12 -16.83 -23.29
N ARG A 39 7.25 -16.20 -23.61
CA ARG A 39 8.51 -16.91 -23.84
C ARG A 39 9.18 -17.44 -22.57
N GLY A 40 8.66 -17.09 -21.39
CA GLY A 40 9.26 -17.41 -20.10
C GLY A 40 8.61 -18.55 -19.30
N ASN A 41 7.36 -18.97 -19.55
CA ASN A 41 6.77 -20.08 -18.80
C ASN A 41 5.46 -20.61 -19.41
N LEU A 42 5.42 -21.92 -19.69
CA LEU A 42 4.22 -22.69 -20.02
C LEU A 42 3.26 -22.84 -18.81
N ASP A 43 3.68 -22.38 -17.62
CA ASP A 43 3.00 -22.54 -16.32
C ASP A 43 1.96 -21.44 -16.02
N LEU A 44 1.99 -20.33 -16.78
CA LEU A 44 1.28 -19.12 -16.39
C LEU A 44 -0.24 -19.19 -16.63
N THR A 45 -0.69 -20.00 -17.59
CA THR A 45 -2.12 -20.23 -17.84
C THR A 45 -2.81 -21.00 -16.71
N ASN A 46 -2.08 -21.88 -16.02
CA ASN A 46 -2.58 -22.58 -14.84
C ASN A 46 -2.51 -21.69 -13.58
N GLN A 47 -1.50 -20.82 -13.47
CA GLN A 47 -1.40 -19.82 -12.39
C GLN A 47 -2.47 -18.72 -12.48
N LEU A 48 -2.83 -18.27 -13.68
CA LEU A 48 -3.92 -17.30 -13.89
C LEU A 48 -5.30 -17.87 -13.59
N ALA A 49 -5.53 -19.18 -13.80
CA ALA A 49 -6.77 -19.85 -13.36
C ALA A 49 -6.84 -20.00 -11.82
N SER A 50 -5.69 -19.95 -11.14
CA SER A 50 -5.58 -19.94 -9.67
C SER A 50 -5.79 -18.54 -9.07
N TYR A 51 -5.50 -17.48 -9.85
CA TYR A 51 -5.63 -16.07 -9.45
C TYR A 51 -7.02 -15.69 -8.90
N GLU A 52 -8.09 -16.28 -9.41
CA GLU A 52 -9.47 -16.02 -8.97
C GLU A 52 -9.81 -16.66 -7.60
N ASN A 53 -9.00 -17.60 -7.10
CA ASN A 53 -9.27 -18.33 -5.86
C ASN A 53 -8.46 -17.85 -4.65
N PHE A 54 -7.53 -16.91 -4.83
CA PHE A 54 -6.70 -16.42 -3.74
C PHE A 54 -7.31 -15.20 -3.07
N GLN A 55 -7.55 -15.31 -1.75
CA GLN A 55 -7.96 -14.19 -0.93
C GLN A 55 -6.79 -13.25 -0.70
N ARG A 56 -7.03 -11.96 -0.97
CA ARG A 56 -6.10 -10.88 -0.67
C ARG A 56 -6.35 -10.43 0.77
N VAL A 57 -5.35 -10.55 1.63
CA VAL A 57 -5.54 -10.29 3.07
C VAL A 57 -5.18 -8.85 3.38
N LYS A 58 -6.16 -8.05 3.85
CA LYS A 58 -5.88 -6.72 4.43
C LYS A 58 -5.11 -6.88 5.74
N ARG A 59 -4.08 -6.05 5.94
CA ARG A 59 -3.12 -6.15 7.04
C ARG A 59 -2.96 -4.84 7.81
N ASP A 60 -3.88 -3.90 7.64
CA ASP A 60 -3.84 -2.58 8.28
C ASP A 60 -4.73 -2.56 9.53
N PHE A 61 -4.18 -2.05 10.63
CA PHE A 61 -4.76 -2.08 11.96
C PHE A 61 -4.46 -0.79 12.69
N MET A 62 -5.46 -0.26 13.39
CA MET A 62 -5.34 0.97 14.15
C MET A 62 -5.31 0.66 15.64
N PHE A 63 -4.45 1.35 16.39
CA PHE A 63 -4.44 1.32 17.85
C PHE A 63 -4.82 2.69 18.40
N ALA A 64 -5.77 2.72 19.33
CA ALA A 64 -6.17 3.92 20.04
C ALA A 64 -5.71 3.81 21.50
N SER A 65 -4.70 4.61 21.86
CA SER A 65 -4.20 4.66 23.24
C SER A 65 -5.10 5.51 24.12
N GLY A 66 -5.38 5.04 25.34
CA GLY A 66 -6.09 5.80 26.36
C GLY A 66 -5.33 7.02 26.88
N ALA A 67 -4.03 7.14 26.58
CA ALA A 67 -3.20 8.27 27.00
C ALA A 67 -3.64 9.63 26.42
N ASN A 68 -4.39 9.64 25.31
CA ASN A 68 -4.81 10.85 24.60
C ASN A 68 -6.31 11.18 24.73
N GLU A 69 -7.01 10.68 25.76
CA GLU A 69 -8.47 10.85 25.93
C GLU A 69 -9.31 10.38 24.71
N SER A 70 -8.70 9.61 23.81
CA SER A 70 -9.27 9.34 22.51
C SER A 70 -10.15 8.10 22.60
N ASP A 71 -11.44 8.25 22.34
CA ASP A 71 -12.43 7.17 22.44
C ASP A 71 -12.23 6.16 21.28
N PRO A 72 -11.79 4.91 21.55
CA PRO A 72 -11.65 3.90 20.51
C PRO A 72 -12.96 3.66 19.73
N GLN A 73 -14.11 3.86 20.37
CA GLN A 73 -15.42 3.74 19.71
C GLN A 73 -15.68 4.87 18.71
N CYS A 74 -15.15 6.07 18.97
CA CYS A 74 -15.24 7.17 18.00
C CYS A 74 -14.46 6.83 16.73
N PHE A 75 -13.20 6.39 16.87
CA PHE A 75 -12.39 6.00 15.71
C PHE A 75 -13.00 4.82 14.97
N GLN A 76 -13.54 3.82 15.69
CA GLN A 76 -14.25 2.71 15.07
C GLN A 76 -15.46 3.20 14.25
N SER A 77 -16.24 4.16 14.77
CA SER A 77 -17.39 4.73 14.06
C SER A 77 -16.96 5.46 12.78
N CYS A 78 -15.88 6.24 12.83
CA CYS A 78 -15.31 6.88 11.64
C CYS A 78 -14.78 5.85 10.61
N ASN A 79 -14.18 4.74 11.07
CA ASN A 79 -13.77 3.64 10.20
C ASN A 79 -14.96 2.93 9.56
N ASP A 80 -16.07 2.76 10.27
CA ASP A 80 -17.28 2.13 9.75
C ASP A 80 -18.01 3.03 8.73
N GLU A 81 -17.98 4.35 8.92
CA GLU A 81 -18.44 5.34 7.93
C GLU A 81 -17.59 5.26 6.65
N TRP A 82 -16.26 5.31 6.78
CA TRP A 82 -15.32 5.17 5.65
C TRP A 82 -15.54 3.84 4.91
N LYS A 83 -15.68 2.74 5.65
CA LYS A 83 -15.91 1.40 5.08
C LYS A 83 -17.17 1.39 4.24
N SER A 84 -18.28 1.89 4.77
CA SER A 84 -19.57 1.91 4.07
C SER A 84 -19.49 2.73 2.78
N GLU A 85 -18.82 3.89 2.81
CA GLU A 85 -18.63 4.72 1.63
C GLU A 85 -17.68 4.07 0.61
N PHE A 86 -16.57 3.47 1.07
CA PHE A 86 -15.64 2.74 0.21
C PHE A 86 -16.34 1.60 -0.53
N GLU A 87 -17.10 0.76 0.18
CA GLU A 87 -17.81 -0.37 -0.42
C GLU A 87 -18.82 0.08 -1.47
N ALA A 88 -19.51 1.21 -1.22
CA ALA A 88 -20.45 1.79 -2.17
C ALA A 88 -19.75 2.37 -3.41
N VAL A 89 -18.63 3.10 -3.24
CA VAL A 89 -17.93 3.77 -4.36
C VAL A 89 -17.20 2.79 -5.26
N PHE A 90 -16.56 1.78 -4.68
CA PHE A 90 -15.76 0.81 -5.43
C PHE A 90 -16.53 -0.45 -5.83
N ASN A 91 -17.75 -0.64 -5.31
CA ASN A 91 -18.53 -1.87 -5.44
C ASN A 91 -17.67 -3.10 -5.09
N LEU A 92 -16.93 -2.97 -3.99
CA LEU A 92 -15.92 -3.91 -3.52
C LEU A 92 -15.99 -3.97 -2.00
N SER A 93 -16.10 -5.17 -1.43
CA SER A 93 -16.03 -5.37 0.02
C SER A 93 -14.67 -4.91 0.54
N VAL A 94 -14.62 -4.22 1.69
CA VAL A 94 -13.34 -3.84 2.32
C VAL A 94 -12.51 -5.06 2.70
N LYS A 95 -13.12 -6.25 2.80
CA LYS A 95 -12.40 -7.51 3.02
C LYS A 95 -11.50 -7.90 1.84
N ASP A 96 -11.86 -7.49 0.64
CA ASP A 96 -11.12 -7.79 -0.60
C ASP A 96 -10.15 -6.65 -0.96
N TYR A 97 -10.20 -5.55 -0.21
CA TYR A 97 -9.38 -4.38 -0.41
C TYR A 97 -8.12 -4.41 0.46
N TYR A 98 -6.99 -3.92 -0.07
CA TYR A 98 -5.74 -3.80 0.66
C TYR A 98 -5.03 -2.48 0.29
N ASP A 99 -4.58 -1.75 1.31
CA ASP A 99 -3.85 -0.50 1.13
C ASP A 99 -2.40 -0.76 0.69
N PHE A 100 -1.79 -1.87 1.11
CA PHE A 100 -0.46 -2.28 0.69
C PHE A 100 -0.47 -3.75 0.28
N PRO A 101 0.01 -4.12 -0.93
CA PRO A 101 0.81 -3.31 -1.86
C PRO A 101 0.04 -2.51 -2.92
N PHE A 102 -1.00 -1.76 -2.52
CA PHE A 102 -1.92 -0.98 -3.35
C PHE A 102 -2.82 -1.84 -4.24
N HIS A 103 -4.12 -1.79 -3.96
CA HIS A 103 -5.14 -2.50 -4.75
C HIS A 103 -5.24 -1.95 -6.20
N PRO A 104 -5.45 -2.79 -7.24
CA PRO A 104 -5.63 -2.36 -8.63
C PRO A 104 -6.64 -1.22 -8.80
N LYS A 105 -7.71 -1.24 -8.00
CA LYS A 105 -8.74 -0.20 -7.96
C LYS A 105 -8.22 1.18 -7.58
N ILE A 106 -7.07 1.28 -6.91
CA ILE A 106 -6.41 2.56 -6.55
C ILE A 106 -5.22 2.82 -7.48
N LEU A 107 -4.71 1.79 -8.17
CA LEU A 107 -3.71 1.97 -9.22
C LEU A 107 -4.31 2.60 -10.49
N ASP A 108 -5.62 2.53 -10.71
CA ASP A 108 -6.29 3.39 -11.68
C ASP A 108 -6.38 4.85 -11.18
N TYR A 109 -6.32 5.84 -12.08
CA TYR A 109 -6.27 7.26 -11.69
C TYR A 109 -7.61 7.74 -11.16
N GLU A 110 -8.71 7.34 -11.81
CA GLU A 110 -10.05 7.70 -11.37
C GLU A 110 -10.35 7.05 -10.00
N GLY A 111 -9.92 5.80 -9.85
CA GLY A 111 -10.00 5.10 -8.58
C GLY A 111 -9.13 5.73 -7.49
N TYR A 112 -7.92 6.18 -7.80
CA TYR A 112 -7.04 6.91 -6.88
C TYR A 112 -7.70 8.20 -6.36
N GLU A 113 -8.23 9.04 -7.24
CA GLU A 113 -8.89 10.29 -6.84
C GLU A 113 -10.09 10.01 -5.91
N LYS A 114 -10.93 9.03 -6.26
CA LYS A 114 -12.05 8.58 -5.41
C LYS A 114 -11.59 8.09 -4.05
N TYR A 115 -10.52 7.29 -4.00
CA TYR A 115 -9.96 6.82 -2.73
C TYR A 115 -9.49 7.98 -1.86
N CYS A 116 -8.84 8.98 -2.46
CA CYS A 116 -8.39 10.16 -1.73
C CYS A 116 -9.55 11.01 -1.21
N ASP A 117 -10.62 11.18 -1.98
CA ASP A 117 -11.80 11.93 -1.54
C ASP A 117 -12.47 11.28 -0.32
N ILE A 118 -12.65 9.95 -0.35
CA ILE A 118 -13.26 9.21 0.77
C ILE A 118 -12.34 9.20 1.98
N SER A 119 -11.04 9.03 1.76
CA SER A 119 -10.07 9.00 2.86
C SER A 119 -9.90 10.37 3.52
N GLU A 120 -10.00 11.47 2.77
CA GLU A 120 -9.98 12.82 3.35
C GLU A 120 -11.17 13.05 4.29
N LYS A 121 -12.35 12.48 3.98
CA LYS A 121 -13.52 12.53 4.88
C LYS A 121 -13.28 11.75 6.17
N GLN A 122 -12.60 10.60 6.09
CA GLN A 122 -12.21 9.83 7.26
C GLN A 122 -11.26 10.62 8.17
N THR A 123 -10.21 11.22 7.59
CA THR A 123 -9.29 12.08 8.35
C THR A 123 -10.02 13.24 9.00
N LYS A 124 -10.96 13.89 8.29
CA LYS A 124 -11.82 14.94 8.88
C LYS A 124 -12.70 14.41 10.01
N CYS A 125 -13.25 13.20 9.88
CA CYS A 125 -14.02 12.56 10.94
C CYS A 125 -13.18 12.40 12.22
N PHE A 126 -11.94 11.95 12.11
CA PHE A 126 -11.03 11.83 13.25
C PHE A 126 -10.76 13.18 13.93
N ILE A 127 -10.52 14.24 13.14
CA ILE A 127 -10.28 15.60 13.65
C ILE A 127 -11.53 16.16 14.33
N ASP A 128 -12.66 16.14 13.62
CA ASP A 128 -13.87 16.87 14.01
C ASP A 128 -14.70 16.12 15.06
N LYS A 129 -14.78 14.79 14.97
CA LYS A 129 -15.59 13.96 15.87
C LYS A 129 -14.79 13.33 16.99
N CYS A 130 -13.55 12.92 16.72
CA CYS A 130 -12.70 12.21 17.70
C CYS A 130 -11.63 13.10 18.34
N ASN A 131 -11.63 14.41 18.01
CA ASN A 131 -10.71 15.41 18.54
C ASN A 131 -9.21 15.09 18.29
N ASP A 132 -8.91 14.28 17.27
CA ASP A 132 -7.53 13.97 16.89
C ASP A 132 -7.00 15.04 15.91
N GLN A 133 -6.49 16.13 16.46
CA GLN A 133 -5.90 17.22 15.69
C GLN A 133 -4.59 16.84 14.96
N SER A 134 -4.05 15.64 15.20
CA SER A 134 -2.84 15.13 14.57
C SER A 134 -3.13 14.26 13.35
N ALA A 135 -4.38 13.83 13.16
CA ALA A 135 -4.77 12.83 12.15
C ALA A 135 -4.35 13.17 10.71
N ASP A 136 -4.17 14.45 10.36
CA ASP A 136 -3.74 14.87 9.02
C ASP A 136 -2.21 14.94 8.84
N ARG A 137 -1.44 14.74 9.91
CA ARG A 137 0.03 14.86 9.95
C ARG A 137 0.74 13.56 10.27
N VAL A 138 0.05 12.61 10.88
CA VAL A 138 0.57 11.27 11.18
C VAL A 138 0.51 10.36 9.96
N PHE A 139 1.29 9.27 9.99
CA PHE A 139 1.22 8.29 8.93
C PHE A 139 -0.16 7.61 8.92
N SER A 140 -0.73 7.52 7.73
CA SER A 140 -1.75 6.53 7.39
C SER A 140 -1.53 6.17 5.93
N PRO A 141 -1.98 4.99 5.47
CA PRO A 141 -1.83 4.63 4.06
C PRO A 141 -2.43 5.68 3.13
N SER A 142 -3.57 6.26 3.51
CA SER A 142 -4.24 7.32 2.76
C SER A 142 -3.49 8.65 2.82
N ASN A 143 -3.02 9.10 3.99
CA ASN A 143 -2.22 10.33 4.09
C ASN A 143 -0.93 10.22 3.25
N PHE A 144 -0.28 9.06 3.30
CA PHE A 144 0.92 8.80 2.49
C PHE A 144 0.63 8.96 1.00
N LEU A 145 -0.42 8.31 0.49
CA LEU A 145 -0.75 8.32 -0.93
C LEU A 145 -1.37 9.64 -1.42
N CYS A 146 -2.27 10.22 -0.63
CA CYS A 146 -3.12 11.33 -1.06
C CYS A 146 -2.53 12.70 -0.73
N LYS A 147 -1.64 12.78 0.27
CA LYS A 147 -1.07 14.04 0.76
C LYS A 147 0.46 14.07 0.66
N PHE A 148 1.16 13.13 1.29
CA PHE A 148 2.62 13.23 1.48
C PHE A 148 3.42 12.85 0.24
N LYS A 149 3.02 11.80 -0.48
CA LYS A 149 3.73 11.25 -1.65
C LYS A 149 2.87 11.25 -2.91
N ARG A 150 1.82 12.08 -2.98
CA ARG A 150 0.90 12.19 -4.14
C ARG A 150 1.60 12.22 -5.49
N THR A 151 2.51 13.17 -5.70
CA THR A 151 3.22 13.31 -6.99
C THR A 151 4.03 12.06 -7.34
N MET A 152 4.68 11.47 -6.33
CA MET A 152 5.47 10.25 -6.51
C MET A 152 4.58 9.05 -6.84
N PHE A 153 3.45 8.89 -6.13
CA PHE A 153 2.46 7.86 -6.41
C PHE A 153 1.92 7.97 -7.82
N VAL A 154 1.40 9.14 -8.22
CA VAL A 154 0.86 9.38 -9.56
C VAL A 154 1.89 9.07 -10.65
N THR A 155 3.18 9.34 -10.38
CA THR A 155 4.28 9.03 -11.31
C THR A 155 4.58 7.53 -11.37
N ALA A 156 4.63 6.84 -10.24
CA ALA A 156 4.91 5.40 -10.15
C ALA A 156 3.76 4.52 -10.65
N ARG A 157 2.53 5.02 -10.51
CA ARG A 157 1.27 4.30 -10.71
C ARG A 157 1.20 3.45 -11.99
N PRO A 158 1.60 3.93 -13.19
CA PRO A 158 1.56 3.08 -14.39
C PRO A 158 2.43 1.82 -14.29
N CYS A 159 3.61 1.92 -13.66
CA CYS A 159 4.48 0.76 -13.45
C CYS A 159 3.91 -0.18 -12.39
N LEU A 160 3.33 0.37 -11.32
CA LEU A 160 2.66 -0.43 -10.30
C LEU A 160 1.48 -1.21 -10.90
N GLU A 161 0.68 -0.57 -11.76
CA GLU A 161 -0.44 -1.20 -12.48
C GLU A 161 0.04 -2.33 -13.40
N ASP A 162 1.08 -2.09 -14.22
CA ASP A 162 1.65 -3.11 -15.11
C ASP A 162 2.27 -4.29 -14.34
N ALA A 163 2.84 -4.04 -13.16
CA ALA A 163 3.51 -5.05 -12.35
C ALA A 163 2.55 -5.80 -11.39
N GLU A 164 1.35 -5.29 -11.15
CA GLU A 164 0.42 -5.80 -10.13
C GLU A 164 0.13 -7.30 -10.28
N PRO A 165 -0.20 -7.85 -11.48
CA PRO A 165 -0.54 -9.26 -11.59
C PRO A 165 0.63 -10.19 -11.19
N LEU A 166 1.86 -9.79 -11.52
CA LEU A 166 3.06 -10.54 -11.14
C LEU A 166 3.38 -10.38 -9.66
N ASN A 167 3.28 -9.15 -9.15
CA ASN A 167 3.50 -8.87 -7.73
C ASN A 167 2.50 -9.65 -6.87
N PHE A 168 1.24 -9.75 -7.27
CA PHE A 168 0.26 -10.53 -6.54
C PHE A 168 0.61 -12.02 -6.53
N LEU A 169 0.85 -12.59 -7.71
CA LEU A 169 1.11 -14.03 -7.85
C LEU A 169 2.41 -14.45 -7.18
N LYS A 170 3.46 -13.62 -7.26
CA LYS A 170 4.80 -13.98 -6.76
C LYS A 170 5.11 -13.43 -5.39
N CYS A 171 4.79 -12.16 -5.14
CA CYS A 171 5.21 -11.49 -3.92
C CYS A 171 4.14 -11.55 -2.84
N ASP A 172 2.89 -11.16 -3.13
CA ASP A 172 1.86 -11.09 -2.08
C ASP A 172 1.59 -12.45 -1.45
N GLN A 173 1.40 -13.49 -2.25
CA GLN A 173 1.12 -14.85 -1.74
C GLN A 173 2.29 -15.45 -0.96
N GLN A 174 3.49 -15.41 -1.55
CA GLN A 174 4.68 -15.97 -0.93
C GLN A 174 4.98 -15.25 0.38
N CYS A 175 5.07 -13.91 0.35
CA CYS A 175 5.38 -13.13 1.54
C CYS A 175 4.30 -13.22 2.62
N HIS A 176 3.03 -13.39 2.23
CA HIS A 176 1.97 -13.62 3.19
C HIS A 176 2.16 -14.95 3.92
N GLN A 177 2.41 -16.03 3.18
CA GLN A 177 2.63 -17.34 3.78
C GLN A 177 3.86 -17.35 4.67
N GLU A 178 4.96 -16.73 4.23
CA GLU A 178 6.18 -16.61 5.04
C GLU A 178 5.93 -15.85 6.35
N ALA A 179 5.16 -14.75 6.30
CA ALA A 179 4.81 -13.98 7.48
C ALA A 179 3.90 -14.75 8.44
N VAL A 180 2.92 -15.51 7.92
CA VAL A 180 2.06 -16.39 8.73
C VAL A 180 2.89 -17.50 9.39
N ASP A 181 3.74 -18.17 8.62
CA ASP A 181 4.60 -19.25 9.13
C ASP A 181 5.57 -18.76 10.21
N ALA A 182 6.07 -17.53 10.08
CA ALA A 182 6.91 -16.89 11.09
C ALA A 182 6.11 -16.59 12.37
N ALA A 183 4.91 -16.00 12.22
CA ALA A 183 4.04 -15.67 13.35
C ALA A 183 3.57 -16.93 14.11
N GLU A 184 3.23 -18.02 13.41
CA GLU A 184 2.82 -19.28 14.02
C GLU A 184 3.95 -19.94 14.83
N LYS A 185 5.21 -19.69 14.47
CA LYS A 185 6.40 -20.20 15.21
C LYS A 185 6.69 -19.40 16.48
N GLU A 186 6.37 -18.11 16.52
CA GLU A 186 6.73 -17.22 17.63
C GLU A 186 5.83 -17.35 18.88
N LYS A 187 4.54 -17.71 18.76
CA LYS A 187 3.65 -18.07 19.90
C LYS A 187 2.31 -18.68 19.43
N ASN A 188 1.71 -19.51 20.29
CA ASN A 188 0.44 -20.23 20.09
C ASN A 188 -0.68 -19.38 19.44
N ARG A 189 -1.14 -19.83 18.26
CA ARG A 189 -2.40 -19.50 17.55
C ARG A 189 -3.29 -18.47 18.26
N MET A 190 -3.03 -17.19 18.05
CA MET A 190 -4.01 -16.16 18.34
C MET A 190 -5.03 -16.08 17.20
N SER A 191 -6.30 -15.90 17.57
CA SER A 191 -7.37 -15.60 16.62
C SER A 191 -7.00 -14.33 15.87
N ARG A 192 -6.95 -14.40 14.53
CA ARG A 192 -6.80 -13.23 13.66
C ARG A 192 -7.83 -12.17 14.02
N ALA A 193 -7.43 -10.90 14.05
CA ALA A 193 -8.35 -9.81 14.30
C ALA A 193 -9.32 -9.62 13.12
N ASN A 194 -10.49 -9.05 13.42
CA ASN A 194 -11.41 -8.61 12.37
C ASN A 194 -10.79 -7.43 11.60
N LEU A 195 -11.05 -7.37 10.29
CA LEU A 195 -10.57 -6.29 9.43
C LEU A 195 -11.16 -4.94 9.84
N GLY A 196 -10.30 -3.91 9.92
CA GLY A 196 -10.70 -2.55 10.30
C GLY A 196 -11.00 -2.38 11.79
N LYS A 197 -10.59 -3.35 12.62
CA LYS A 197 -10.69 -3.24 14.09
C LYS A 197 -9.73 -2.16 14.60
N VAL A 198 -10.27 -1.29 15.46
CA VAL A 198 -9.47 -0.42 16.33
C VAL A 198 -9.17 -1.17 17.63
N PHE A 199 -7.90 -1.33 17.96
CA PHE A 199 -7.43 -1.92 19.21
C PHE A 199 -7.36 -0.86 20.30
N SER A 200 -7.51 -1.29 21.55
CA SER A 200 -7.32 -0.44 22.74
C SER A 200 -6.27 -1.03 23.67
N ASP A 201 -5.91 -0.30 24.74
CA ASP A 201 -4.79 -0.66 25.63
C ASP A 201 -4.86 -2.08 26.21
N ASN A 202 -6.07 -2.62 26.44
CA ASN A 202 -6.26 -3.98 26.95
C ASN A 202 -6.07 -5.08 25.88
N GLU A 203 -5.84 -4.72 24.62
CA GLU A 203 -5.65 -5.63 23.48
C GLU A 203 -4.27 -5.47 22.82
N LEU A 204 -3.34 -4.82 23.51
CA LEU A 204 -1.99 -4.53 23.01
C LEU A 204 -1.28 -5.78 22.48
N ASP A 205 -1.31 -6.90 23.20
CA ASP A 205 -0.64 -8.13 22.75
C ASP A 205 -1.23 -8.70 21.43
N ASN A 206 -2.53 -8.48 21.17
CA ASN A 206 -3.15 -8.85 19.90
C ASN A 206 -2.74 -7.89 18.78
N TYR A 207 -2.65 -6.59 19.08
CA TYR A 207 -2.16 -5.58 18.15
C TYR A 207 -0.71 -5.87 17.73
N GLU A 208 0.17 -6.18 18.68
CA GLU A 208 1.57 -6.51 18.39
C GLU A 208 1.73 -7.76 17.51
N ALA A 209 0.85 -8.74 17.67
CA ALA A 209 0.84 -9.93 16.83
C ALA A 209 0.47 -9.60 15.37
N GLU A 210 -0.51 -8.72 15.18
CA GLU A 210 -0.91 -8.24 13.86
C GLU A 210 0.19 -7.37 13.22
N LEU A 211 0.84 -6.51 14.02
CA LEU A 211 2.01 -5.73 13.58
C LEU A 211 3.17 -6.63 13.16
N SER A 212 3.46 -7.69 13.92
CA SER A 212 4.54 -8.62 13.59
C SER A 212 4.34 -9.24 12.20
N LEU A 213 3.11 -9.65 11.88
CA LEU A 213 2.75 -10.18 10.56
C LEU A 213 2.87 -9.11 9.47
N LEU A 214 2.34 -7.90 9.71
CA LEU A 214 2.38 -6.80 8.75
C LEU A 214 3.81 -6.41 8.40
N CYS A 215 4.68 -6.21 9.40
CA CYS A 215 6.06 -5.85 9.19
C CYS A 215 6.86 -6.97 8.51
N GLY A 216 6.64 -8.24 8.91
CA GLY A 216 7.28 -9.38 8.23
C GLY A 216 6.87 -9.46 6.75
N PHE A 217 5.59 -9.24 6.45
CA PHE A 217 5.10 -9.15 5.08
C PHE A 217 5.76 -7.99 4.32
N GLN A 218 5.81 -6.79 4.90
CA GLN A 218 6.40 -5.60 4.27
C GLN A 218 7.90 -5.79 3.96
N GLU A 219 8.64 -6.43 4.86
CA GLU A 219 10.06 -6.76 4.69
C GLU A 219 10.29 -7.67 3.47
N CYS A 220 9.53 -8.75 3.37
CA CYS A 220 9.59 -9.66 2.23
C CYS A 220 9.10 -8.98 0.93
N TYR A 221 7.94 -8.32 0.99
CA TYR A 221 7.26 -7.79 -0.18
C TYR A 221 8.11 -6.73 -0.88
N GLN A 222 8.71 -5.78 -0.15
CA GLN A 222 9.51 -4.72 -0.79
C GLN A 222 10.70 -5.28 -1.59
N THR A 223 11.30 -6.38 -1.10
CA THR A 223 12.44 -7.04 -1.76
C THR A 223 11.97 -7.75 -3.03
N CYS A 224 10.90 -8.54 -2.93
CA CYS A 224 10.33 -9.24 -4.08
C CYS A 224 9.82 -8.25 -5.16
N HIS A 225 9.11 -7.20 -4.73
CA HIS A 225 8.56 -6.17 -5.60
C HIS A 225 9.64 -5.51 -6.47
N GLU A 226 10.79 -5.19 -5.87
CA GLU A 226 11.91 -4.56 -6.57
C GLU A 226 12.39 -5.40 -7.76
N GLU A 227 12.47 -6.72 -7.60
CA GLU A 227 12.85 -7.62 -8.69
C GLU A 227 11.82 -7.63 -9.82
N ILE A 228 10.53 -7.61 -9.48
CA ILE A 228 9.44 -7.62 -10.46
C ILE A 228 9.41 -6.33 -11.27
N VAL A 229 9.41 -5.16 -10.61
CA VAL A 229 9.30 -3.88 -11.34
C VAL A 229 10.53 -3.57 -12.20
N LYS A 230 11.72 -4.04 -11.81
CA LYS A 230 12.92 -3.97 -12.67
C LYS A 230 12.79 -4.78 -13.97
N GLN A 231 11.98 -5.83 -13.97
CA GLN A 231 11.76 -6.68 -15.15
C GLN A 231 10.62 -6.17 -16.03
N VAL A 232 9.57 -5.60 -15.42
CA VAL A 232 8.34 -5.20 -16.11
C VAL A 232 8.43 -3.77 -16.64
N CYS A 233 9.00 -2.85 -15.87
CA CYS A 233 8.89 -1.42 -16.13
C CYS A 233 10.16 -0.84 -16.76
N PRO A 234 10.05 0.29 -17.49
CA PRO A 234 11.20 1.11 -17.85
C PRO A 234 11.99 1.53 -16.61
N SER A 235 13.33 1.57 -16.72
CA SER A 235 14.21 1.81 -15.56
C SER A 235 13.86 3.05 -14.74
N ALA A 236 13.46 4.16 -15.38
CA ALA A 236 13.06 5.37 -14.67
C ALA A 236 11.79 5.15 -13.81
N LEU A 237 10.76 4.51 -14.36
CA LEU A 237 9.52 4.22 -13.63
C LEU A 237 9.70 3.13 -12.59
N ALA A 238 10.54 2.12 -12.88
CA ALA A 238 10.92 1.10 -11.91
C ALA A 238 11.57 1.73 -10.68
N ASN A 239 12.53 2.64 -10.86
CA ASN A 239 13.21 3.33 -9.76
C ASN A 239 12.23 4.12 -8.88
N VAL A 240 11.33 4.89 -9.49
CA VAL A 240 10.33 5.66 -8.73
C VAL A 240 9.36 4.74 -7.99
N SER A 241 8.97 3.61 -8.59
CA SER A 241 8.07 2.62 -7.96
C SER A 241 8.73 1.93 -6.77
N ILE A 242 10.00 1.53 -6.91
CA ILE A 242 10.81 0.96 -5.83
C ILE A 242 10.93 1.97 -4.68
N GLU A 243 11.28 3.21 -5.00
CA GLU A 243 11.45 4.25 -4.00
C GLU A 243 10.15 4.55 -3.26
N LEU A 244 9.01 4.55 -3.95
CA LEU A 244 7.69 4.75 -3.35
C LEU A 244 7.35 3.62 -2.36
N VAL A 245 7.50 2.35 -2.77
CA VAL A 245 7.22 1.19 -1.92
C VAL A 245 8.14 1.17 -0.70
N ARG A 246 9.43 1.44 -0.88
CA ARG A 246 10.39 1.59 0.23
C ARG A 246 10.01 2.73 1.16
N ALA A 247 9.63 3.89 0.61
CA ALA A 247 9.21 5.03 1.42
C ALA A 247 7.94 4.72 2.22
N TYR A 248 6.98 3.99 1.65
CA TYR A 248 5.79 3.53 2.38
C TYR A 248 6.18 2.69 3.59
N VAL A 249 7.01 1.66 3.37
CA VAL A 249 7.45 0.74 4.42
C VAL A 249 8.26 1.48 5.50
N GLN A 250 9.17 2.37 5.10
CA GLN A 250 9.98 3.16 6.03
C GLN A 250 9.15 4.12 6.87
N TRP A 251 8.20 4.83 6.28
CA TRP A 251 7.35 5.78 7.01
C TRP A 251 6.43 5.05 7.99
N HIS A 252 5.85 3.93 7.56
CA HIS A 252 5.05 3.08 8.43
C HIS A 252 5.87 2.53 9.60
N ALA A 253 7.07 2.02 9.34
CA ALA A 253 7.94 1.49 10.40
C ALA A 253 8.39 2.58 11.38
N ALA A 254 8.70 3.78 10.89
CA ALA A 254 9.06 4.92 11.74
C ALA A 254 7.90 5.36 12.63
N ASP A 255 6.68 5.46 12.08
CA ASP A 255 5.48 5.82 12.85
C ASP A 255 5.19 4.81 13.96
N ILE A 256 5.28 3.50 13.66
CA ILE A 256 5.18 2.43 14.65
C ILE A 256 6.25 2.58 15.74
N TYR A 257 7.51 2.79 15.35
CA TYR A 257 8.62 2.93 16.29
C TYR A 257 8.44 4.11 17.22
N ASP A 258 8.14 5.29 16.66
CA ASP A 258 7.92 6.51 17.43
C ASP A 258 6.76 6.33 18.41
N TRP A 259 5.66 5.70 17.98
CA TRP A 259 4.55 5.37 18.87
C TRP A 259 4.98 4.45 20.03
N HIS A 260 5.79 3.42 19.78
CA HIS A 260 6.30 2.54 20.84
C HIS A 260 7.22 3.27 21.82
N VAL A 261 8.05 4.19 21.34
CA VAL A 261 8.92 5.00 22.21
C VAL A 261 8.09 5.96 23.06
N LEU A 262 7.13 6.66 22.46
CA LEU A 262 6.30 7.66 23.13
C LEU A 262 5.28 7.05 24.09
N SER A 263 4.85 5.80 23.86
CA SER A 263 3.92 5.08 24.74
C SER A 263 4.62 4.24 25.81
N GLU A 264 5.96 4.31 25.91
CA GLU A 264 6.78 3.51 26.83
C GLU A 264 6.59 1.99 26.67
N ASN A 265 6.30 1.52 25.45
CA ASN A 265 6.10 0.10 25.11
C ASN A 265 7.21 -0.45 24.20
N ILE A 266 8.38 0.19 24.14
CA ILE A 266 9.44 -0.16 23.18
C ILE A 266 9.91 -1.62 23.26
N GLU A 267 9.84 -2.23 24.44
CA GLU A 267 10.14 -3.63 24.67
C GLU A 267 9.13 -4.61 24.05
N LYS A 268 7.94 -4.12 23.68
CA LYS A 268 6.90 -4.90 22.99
C LYS A 268 6.97 -4.82 21.47
N LEU A 269 7.77 -3.90 20.93
CA LEU A 269 7.93 -3.72 19.47
C LEU A 269 8.36 -5.05 18.81
N PRO A 270 7.61 -5.57 17.83
CA PRO A 270 7.95 -6.80 17.15
C PRO A 270 9.31 -6.72 16.45
N ALA A 271 10.08 -7.80 16.52
CA ALA A 271 11.41 -7.86 15.91
C ALA A 271 11.37 -7.61 14.39
N SER A 272 10.30 -8.03 13.71
CA SER A 272 10.08 -7.75 12.29
C SER A 272 9.91 -6.25 12.02
N CYS A 273 9.16 -5.53 12.85
CA CYS A 273 9.02 -4.09 12.73
C CYS A 273 10.33 -3.37 13.05
N SER A 274 11.03 -3.79 14.12
CA SER A 274 12.34 -3.22 14.50
C SER A 274 13.35 -3.26 13.33
N ARG A 275 13.45 -4.37 12.60
CA ARG A 275 14.34 -4.47 11.42
C ARG A 275 14.03 -3.46 10.31
N LEU A 276 12.76 -3.12 10.10
CA LEU A 276 12.33 -2.19 9.06
C LEU A 276 12.70 -0.74 9.36
N THR A 277 12.84 -0.38 10.64
CA THR A 277 13.18 0.99 11.06
C THR A 277 14.62 1.39 10.70
N GLY A 278 15.48 0.40 10.41
CA GLY A 278 16.91 0.65 10.21
C GLY A 278 17.69 0.96 11.50
N TYR A 279 17.03 0.99 12.67
CA TYR A 279 17.70 1.08 13.96
C TYR A 279 18.48 -0.21 14.23
N LYS A 280 19.78 -0.17 13.97
CA LYS A 280 20.72 -1.13 14.56
C LYS A 280 20.90 -0.69 16.01
N GLY A 281 20.70 -1.59 16.98
CA GLY A 281 20.78 -1.34 18.42
C GLY A 281 22.13 -0.85 18.97
N GLU A 282 22.93 -0.10 18.20
CA GLU A 282 24.16 0.57 18.64
C GLU A 282 23.90 1.95 19.29
N ASP A 283 22.64 2.43 19.28
CA ASP A 283 22.24 3.69 19.93
C ASP A 283 21.54 3.51 21.29
N GLU A 284 21.90 2.46 22.04
CA GLU A 284 21.60 2.36 23.49
C GLU A 284 22.01 3.63 24.26
N SER A 285 22.94 4.40 23.70
CA SER A 285 23.38 5.70 24.21
C SER A 285 22.27 6.73 24.25
N ILE A 286 21.38 6.79 23.24
CA ILE A 286 20.32 7.81 23.14
C ILE A 286 19.12 7.43 24.02
N LEU A 287 18.74 6.15 24.05
CA LEU A 287 17.68 5.65 24.94
C LEU A 287 18.06 5.82 26.42
N LYS A 288 19.35 5.62 26.78
CA LYS A 288 19.87 5.93 28.13
C LYS A 288 19.88 7.42 28.47
N ILE A 289 20.00 8.31 27.48
CA ILE A 289 19.96 9.76 27.75
C ILE A 289 18.52 10.18 28.06
N MET A 290 17.53 9.66 27.34
CA MET A 290 16.13 9.97 27.60
C MET A 290 15.62 9.41 28.94
N SER A 291 16.07 8.21 29.34
CA SER A 291 15.72 7.63 30.64
C SER A 291 16.39 8.28 31.86
N ASN A 292 17.43 9.09 31.64
CA ASN A 292 18.18 9.77 32.70
C ASN A 292 17.78 11.26 32.85
N LEU A 293 16.79 11.71 32.07
CA LEU A 293 16.25 13.08 32.11
C LEU A 293 14.86 13.16 32.78
N SER A 294 14.33 12.03 33.30
CA SER A 294 13.13 11.98 34.14
C SER A 294 13.45 11.99 35.64
#